data_AF-A0A1G6UXC9-F1
#
_entry.id   AF-A0A1G6UXC9-F1
#
_cell.length_a   1.000
_cell.length_b   1.000
_cell.length_c   1.000
_cell.angle_alpha   90.00
_cell.angle_beta   90.00
_cell.angle_gamma   90.00
#
_symmetry.space_group_name_H-M   'P 1'
#
loop_
_entity.id
_entity.type
_entity.pdbx_description
1 polymer ?
#
loop_
_entity_poly.entity_id
_entity_poly.type
_entity_poly.pdbx_seq_one_letter_code
_entity_poly.pdbx_strand_id
1 'polypeptide(L)'
;MESLLLAAAALACGVISVLVALLVMRRFEDKSPAMSFASDMIAPCVFLFRDGDLVDATAPARTILSGCSAPTLAALKPWLSRRFDDLSALDRVLDEGGEAEIAGRGGSGAARMRLTVTTIADGVLRLSLIGPDSETSGIVVDSLSQQALEEELELLRSIVEDFPALIFRRDRQGQIVWANDTYLQIAEQQAGRESDWPLPEILIPDATQNAAGSTCRARLDDPLGTRWFECHDHDHAGGSTTYALPADATVQVEESLRNFLQTLTKTFAELPIGLAIFDRGRQLQLFNPALIDLTGLSAGFLTSRPSLYSVLDQLRELRMVPEPRDYRSWRKQITTLEAAAAAGYHAESWSLPGGRTYRVTGRPHPGGAIAFLFEDITTEVSLTRKFRAELALGTQVLDGLEQALIVFNAVGQTVTVNRAYRELRTTDPPERVAEALRQWQGEWNEAPGLSQLETALTRADEAGQDQGVIFGPGESGVLHWVVTALPGGKRMLQFAATAAASSATGGEAETEDAGNAATVGAEAGEKIKPARQR
;
A
#
# COMPACT_ATOMS: atom_id res chain seq x y z
N MET A 1 15.76 60.40 -93.33
CA MET A 1 14.87 59.69 -94.27
C MET A 1 14.84 58.19 -93.96
N GLU A 2 16.00 57.54 -93.80
CA GLU A 2 16.09 56.11 -93.44
C GLU A 2 15.38 55.73 -92.12
N SER A 3 15.45 56.57 -91.09
CA SER A 3 14.76 56.34 -89.81
C SER A 3 13.23 56.25 -89.93
N LEU A 4 12.63 56.99 -90.86
CA LEU A 4 11.18 56.93 -91.16
C LEU A 4 10.80 55.66 -91.92
N LEU A 5 11.67 55.18 -92.81
CA LEU A 5 11.49 53.91 -93.52
C LEU A 5 11.59 52.71 -92.57
N LEU A 6 12.52 52.72 -91.61
CA LEU A 6 12.64 51.71 -90.56
C LEU A 6 11.40 51.65 -89.65
N ALA A 7 10.88 52.80 -89.23
CA ALA A 7 9.65 52.87 -88.42
C ALA A 7 8.44 52.33 -89.19
N ALA A 8 8.29 52.69 -90.47
CA ALA A 8 7.20 52.19 -91.33
C ALA A 8 7.30 50.68 -91.57
N ALA A 9 8.51 50.14 -91.78
CA ALA A 9 8.73 48.71 -91.96
C ALA A 9 8.39 47.90 -90.69
N ALA A 10 8.76 48.40 -89.50
CA ALA A 10 8.42 47.75 -88.23
C ALA A 10 6.89 47.70 -88.00
N LEU A 11 6.18 48.78 -88.30
CA LEU A 11 4.73 48.87 -88.19
C LEU A 11 4.01 47.92 -89.17
N ALA A 12 4.51 47.83 -90.41
CA ALA A 12 4.00 46.88 -91.40
C ALA A 12 4.20 45.41 -90.95
N CYS A 13 5.37 45.05 -90.43
CA CYS A 13 5.63 43.70 -89.89
C CYS A 13 4.72 43.36 -88.70
N GLY A 14 4.44 44.33 -87.82
CA GLY A 14 3.49 44.16 -86.71
C GLY A 14 2.07 43.85 -87.18
N VAL A 15 1.55 44.63 -88.14
CA VAL A 15 0.21 44.41 -88.72
C VAL A 15 0.11 43.07 -89.46
N ILE A 16 1.15 42.69 -90.22
CA ILE A 16 1.22 41.40 -90.90
C ILE A 16 1.23 40.24 -89.90
N SER A 17 1.98 40.35 -88.81
CA SER A 17 2.03 39.33 -87.75
C SER A 17 0.65 39.12 -87.09
N VAL A 18 -0.07 40.20 -86.75
CA VAL A 18 -1.42 40.12 -86.19
C VAL A 18 -2.42 39.53 -87.18
N LEU A 19 -2.34 39.91 -88.46
CA LEU A 19 -3.19 39.33 -89.51
C LEU A 19 -2.91 37.84 -89.72
N VAL A 20 -1.65 37.40 -89.69
CA VAL A 20 -1.29 35.98 -89.76
C VAL A 20 -1.77 35.23 -88.53
N ALA A 21 -1.63 35.78 -87.32
CA ALA A 21 -2.12 35.16 -86.09
C ALA A 21 -3.65 34.98 -86.11
N LEU A 22 -4.40 36.02 -86.51
CA LEU A 22 -5.84 35.95 -86.69
C LEU A 22 -6.24 34.94 -87.77
N LEU A 23 -5.53 34.88 -88.90
CA LEU A 23 -5.82 33.95 -89.99
C LEU A 23 -5.48 32.50 -89.61
N VAL A 24 -4.48 32.27 -88.75
CA VAL A 24 -4.17 30.96 -88.16
C VAL A 24 -5.25 30.55 -87.16
N MET A 25 -5.65 31.41 -86.21
CA MET A 25 -6.74 31.12 -85.28
C MET A 25 -8.02 30.74 -86.03
N ARG A 26 -8.40 31.53 -87.04
CA ARG A 26 -9.59 31.30 -87.88
C ARG A 26 -9.48 30.08 -88.82
N ARG A 27 -8.32 29.42 -88.87
CA ARG A 27 -8.12 28.16 -89.61
C ARG A 27 -8.04 26.93 -88.69
N PHE A 28 -7.97 27.15 -87.37
CA PHE A 28 -8.13 26.11 -86.35
C PHE A 28 -9.56 26.06 -85.80
N GLU A 29 -10.35 27.14 -85.94
CA GLU A 29 -11.81 27.05 -85.93
C GLU A 29 -12.32 26.39 -87.23
N ASP A 30 -13.23 25.42 -87.09
CA ASP A 30 -13.88 24.64 -88.16
C ASP A 30 -13.01 23.76 -89.07
N LYS A 31 -12.56 22.61 -88.53
CA LYS A 31 -13.27 21.33 -88.78
C LYS A 31 -12.67 20.13 -88.04
N SER A 32 -13.44 19.59 -87.08
CA SER A 32 -13.40 18.17 -86.70
C SER A 32 -14.77 17.74 -86.17
N PRO A 33 -15.52 16.87 -86.87
CA PRO A 33 -16.78 16.33 -86.39
C PRO A 33 -16.56 15.01 -85.64
N ALA A 34 -16.51 15.06 -84.31
CA ALA A 34 -16.67 13.88 -83.45
C ALA A 34 -17.11 14.32 -82.04
N MET A 35 -18.23 13.77 -81.58
CA MET A 35 -18.75 13.74 -80.20
C MET A 35 -18.05 14.63 -79.16
N SER A 36 -18.54 15.87 -78.99
CA SER A 36 -18.39 16.58 -77.71
C SER A 36 -19.44 16.04 -76.74
N PHE A 37 -19.09 14.97 -76.03
CA PHE A 37 -19.67 14.66 -74.73
C PHE A 37 -18.61 15.00 -73.66
N ALA A 38 -19.06 15.55 -72.53
CA ALA A 38 -18.26 15.84 -71.32
C ALA A 38 -17.34 17.09 -71.31
N SER A 39 -17.80 18.24 -71.85
CA SER A 39 -17.25 19.57 -71.46
C SER A 39 -18.29 20.58 -70.95
N ASP A 40 -19.56 20.19 -70.81
CA ASP A 40 -20.67 21.07 -70.37
C ASP A 40 -21.20 20.73 -68.96
N MET A 41 -20.53 19.84 -68.22
CA MET A 41 -21.01 19.29 -66.93
C MET A 41 -20.59 20.09 -65.69
N ILE A 42 -20.26 21.39 -65.81
CA ILE A 42 -19.80 22.21 -64.66
C ILE A 42 -20.49 23.59 -64.62
N ALA A 43 -21.74 23.68 -65.06
CA ALA A 43 -22.58 24.87 -64.90
C ALA A 43 -23.77 24.58 -63.95
N PRO A 44 -24.04 25.42 -62.94
CA PRO A 44 -25.20 25.23 -62.07
C PRO A 44 -26.49 25.41 -62.87
N CYS A 45 -27.52 24.61 -62.59
CA CYS A 45 -28.80 24.68 -63.31
C CYS A 45 -29.69 25.79 -62.72
N VAL A 46 -29.59 27.01 -63.27
CA VAL A 46 -30.25 28.21 -62.74
C VAL A 46 -31.15 28.85 -63.79
N PHE A 47 -32.35 29.25 -63.37
CA PHE A 47 -33.33 29.99 -64.15
C PHE A 47 -33.63 31.32 -63.45
N LEU A 48 -33.71 32.42 -64.19
CA LEU A 48 -34.15 33.72 -63.71
C LEU A 48 -35.45 34.11 -64.42
N PHE A 49 -36.51 34.36 -63.67
CA PHE A 49 -37.82 34.78 -64.18
C PHE A 49 -38.22 36.15 -63.64
N ARG A 50 -38.93 36.94 -64.43
CA ARG A 50 -39.60 38.18 -64.00
C ARG A 50 -41.00 38.17 -64.58
N ASP A 51 -42.01 38.43 -63.75
CA ASP A 51 -43.43 38.42 -64.12
C ASP A 51 -43.91 37.13 -64.85
N GLY A 52 -43.20 36.02 -64.65
CA GLY A 52 -43.45 34.72 -65.28
C GLY A 52 -42.65 34.45 -66.56
N ASP A 53 -42.00 35.45 -67.15
CA ASP A 53 -41.16 35.33 -68.35
C ASP A 53 -39.68 35.12 -67.99
N LEU A 54 -38.96 34.35 -68.82
CA LEU A 54 -37.55 34.07 -68.59
C LEU A 54 -36.66 35.29 -68.92
N VAL A 55 -35.91 35.74 -67.93
CA VAL A 55 -34.87 36.77 -68.06
C VAL A 55 -33.56 36.17 -68.56
N ASP A 56 -33.09 35.09 -67.90
CA ASP A 56 -31.91 34.34 -68.30
C ASP A 56 -31.93 32.91 -67.74
N ALA A 57 -31.11 32.03 -68.31
CA ALA A 57 -30.91 30.65 -67.87
C ALA A 57 -29.50 30.18 -68.24
N THR A 58 -28.88 29.39 -67.37
CA THR A 58 -27.61 28.71 -67.69
C THR A 58 -27.79 27.63 -68.77
N ALA A 59 -26.70 27.17 -69.40
CA ALA A 59 -26.80 26.19 -70.50
C ALA A 59 -27.60 24.91 -70.13
N PRO A 60 -27.44 24.28 -68.94
CA PRO A 60 -28.28 23.15 -68.52
C PRO A 60 -29.76 23.53 -68.36
N ALA A 61 -30.04 24.71 -67.82
CA ALA A 61 -31.40 25.22 -67.66
C ALA A 61 -32.07 25.50 -69.02
N ARG A 62 -31.33 26.03 -70.01
CA ARG A 62 -31.79 26.19 -71.40
C ARG A 62 -32.10 24.85 -72.06
N THR A 63 -31.33 23.80 -71.77
CA THR A 63 -31.59 22.43 -72.25
C THR A 63 -32.85 21.82 -71.63
N ILE A 64 -33.22 22.18 -70.40
CA ILE A 64 -34.52 21.79 -69.81
C ILE A 64 -35.68 22.56 -70.46
N LEU A 65 -35.50 23.85 -70.71
CA LEU A 65 -36.51 24.71 -71.33
C LEU A 65 -36.79 24.36 -72.81
N SER A 66 -35.83 23.82 -73.55
CA SER A 66 -36.07 23.37 -74.93
C SER A 66 -37.06 22.20 -75.03
N GLY A 67 -37.26 21.46 -73.94
CA GLY A 67 -38.32 20.45 -73.80
C GLY A 67 -39.65 21.00 -73.28
N CYS A 68 -39.77 22.30 -73.02
CA CYS A 68 -40.99 22.97 -72.56
C CYS A 68 -41.68 23.69 -73.74
N SER A 69 -43.00 23.94 -73.63
CA SER A 69 -43.78 24.57 -74.71
C SER A 69 -43.46 26.06 -74.93
N ALA A 70 -42.92 26.73 -73.92
CA ALA A 70 -42.50 28.13 -73.96
C ALA A 70 -41.41 28.38 -72.90
N PRO A 71 -40.56 29.41 -73.04
CA PRO A 71 -39.61 29.83 -72.01
C PRO A 71 -40.28 30.66 -70.91
N THR A 72 -41.32 30.10 -70.28
CA THR A 72 -42.09 30.77 -69.21
C THR A 72 -42.19 29.86 -67.98
N LEU A 73 -42.34 30.47 -66.81
CA LEU A 73 -42.45 29.74 -65.54
C LEU A 73 -43.68 28.83 -65.52
N ALA A 74 -44.78 29.27 -66.15
CA ALA A 74 -46.00 28.48 -66.32
C ALA A 74 -45.78 27.20 -67.15
N ALA A 75 -44.90 27.25 -68.16
CA ALA A 75 -44.52 26.07 -68.95
C ALA A 75 -43.52 25.15 -68.23
N LEU A 76 -42.71 25.70 -67.31
CA LEU A 76 -41.76 24.94 -66.48
C LEU A 76 -42.44 24.24 -65.29
N LYS A 77 -43.50 24.82 -64.69
CA LYS A 77 -44.23 24.22 -63.54
C LYS A 77 -44.66 22.75 -63.76
N PRO A 78 -45.22 22.33 -64.91
CA PRO A 78 -45.54 20.93 -65.20
C PRO A 78 -44.33 19.97 -65.27
N TRP A 79 -43.12 20.48 -65.54
CA TRP A 79 -41.89 19.69 -65.53
C TRP A 79 -41.37 19.49 -64.10
N LEU A 80 -41.51 20.53 -63.27
CA LEU A 80 -41.16 20.52 -61.84
C LEU A 80 -42.12 19.64 -61.02
N SER A 81 -43.44 19.72 -61.26
CA SER A 81 -44.44 18.97 -60.49
C SER A 81 -44.36 17.44 -60.65
N ARG A 82 -43.68 16.96 -61.70
CA ARG A 82 -43.35 15.55 -61.90
C ARG A 82 -42.15 15.08 -61.05
N ARG A 83 -41.36 16.00 -60.51
CA ARG A 83 -40.08 15.75 -59.81
C ARG A 83 -40.03 16.19 -58.36
N PHE A 84 -40.90 17.12 -57.94
CA PHE A 84 -40.99 17.63 -56.57
C PHE A 84 -42.32 17.27 -55.93
N ASP A 85 -42.32 16.96 -54.63
CA ASP A 85 -43.51 16.43 -53.94
C ASP A 85 -44.63 17.48 -53.88
N ASP A 86 -44.30 18.69 -53.39
CA ASP A 86 -45.19 19.83 -53.25
C ASP A 86 -44.52 21.10 -53.81
N LEU A 87 -45.24 21.89 -54.61
CA LEU A 87 -44.77 23.18 -55.16
C LEU A 87 -45.43 24.38 -54.45
N SER A 88 -46.26 24.17 -53.43
CA SER A 88 -46.94 25.25 -52.69
C SER A 88 -45.97 26.29 -52.09
N ALA A 89 -44.71 25.90 -51.83
CA ALA A 89 -43.68 26.83 -51.38
C ALA A 89 -43.10 27.71 -52.50
N LEU A 90 -43.10 27.25 -53.76
CA LEU A 90 -42.76 28.06 -54.94
C LEU A 90 -43.86 29.10 -55.19
N ASP A 91 -45.12 28.69 -55.08
CA ASP A 91 -46.28 29.59 -55.22
C ASP A 91 -46.27 30.68 -54.13
N ARG A 92 -45.93 30.34 -52.88
CA ARG A 92 -45.76 31.33 -51.81
C ARG A 92 -44.68 32.37 -52.11
N VAL A 93 -43.51 31.96 -52.61
CA VAL A 93 -42.41 32.89 -52.93
C VAL A 93 -42.72 33.75 -54.17
N LEU A 94 -43.60 33.28 -55.06
CA LEU A 94 -44.16 34.08 -56.15
C LEU A 94 -45.10 35.18 -55.65
N ASP A 95 -45.96 34.88 -54.67
CA ASP A 95 -46.98 35.82 -54.17
C ASP A 95 -46.44 36.78 -53.10
N GLU A 96 -45.60 36.29 -52.18
CA GLU A 96 -45.12 37.02 -50.99
C GLU A 96 -43.64 37.44 -51.06
N GLY A 97 -42.87 36.86 -52.00
CA GLY A 97 -41.41 36.98 -52.04
C GLY A 97 -40.69 36.09 -51.01
N GLY A 98 -39.37 36.27 -50.90
CA GLY A 98 -38.52 35.57 -49.92
C GLY A 98 -37.74 34.39 -50.50
N GLU A 99 -37.47 33.38 -49.66
CA GLU A 99 -36.73 32.17 -50.00
C GLU A 99 -37.48 30.91 -49.56
N ALA A 100 -37.46 29.88 -50.39
CA ALA A 100 -37.99 28.56 -50.07
C ALA A 100 -37.15 27.44 -50.69
N GLU A 101 -37.17 26.29 -50.04
CA GLU A 101 -36.52 25.08 -50.52
C GLU A 101 -37.52 23.91 -50.59
N ILE A 102 -37.44 23.14 -51.67
CA ILE A 102 -38.38 22.06 -52.00
C ILE A 102 -37.62 20.77 -52.30
N ALA A 103 -37.98 19.69 -51.62
CA ALA A 103 -37.38 18.37 -51.81
C ALA A 103 -38.06 17.56 -52.93
N GLY A 104 -37.27 16.82 -53.69
CA GLY A 104 -37.70 15.98 -54.81
C GLY A 104 -38.41 14.69 -54.37
N ARG A 105 -39.15 14.05 -55.28
CA ARG A 105 -39.93 12.82 -54.98
C ARG A 105 -39.11 11.55 -54.78
N GLY A 106 -37.80 11.59 -55.02
CA GLY A 106 -36.92 10.42 -55.00
C GLY A 106 -35.50 10.74 -54.52
N GLY A 107 -34.85 9.73 -53.91
CA GLY A 107 -33.58 9.86 -53.21
C GLY A 107 -33.75 9.95 -51.69
N SER A 108 -32.72 9.55 -50.94
CA SER A 108 -32.67 9.67 -49.47
C SER A 108 -31.38 10.35 -49.04
N GLY A 109 -31.42 11.22 -48.04
CA GLY A 109 -30.24 11.99 -47.62
C GLY A 109 -29.77 12.94 -48.72
N ALA A 110 -28.45 12.96 -48.97
CA ALA A 110 -27.81 13.85 -49.93
C ALA A 110 -28.27 13.62 -51.39
N ALA A 111 -28.50 12.37 -51.78
CA ALA A 111 -28.93 11.98 -53.14
C ALA A 111 -30.39 12.34 -53.51
N ARG A 112 -31.04 13.26 -52.78
CA ARG A 112 -32.42 13.74 -53.04
C ARG A 112 -32.36 15.08 -53.77
N MET A 113 -33.05 15.20 -54.91
CA MET A 113 -33.11 16.47 -55.64
C MET A 113 -33.64 17.60 -54.75
N ARG A 114 -33.08 18.81 -54.88
CA ARG A 114 -33.52 20.02 -54.16
C ARG A 114 -33.74 21.15 -55.16
N LEU A 115 -34.79 21.93 -54.95
CA LEU A 115 -35.09 23.15 -55.70
C LEU A 115 -35.08 24.31 -54.70
N THR A 116 -34.15 25.25 -54.86
CA THR A 116 -34.19 26.52 -54.12
C THR A 116 -34.83 27.60 -54.97
N VAL A 117 -35.67 28.39 -54.33
CA VAL A 117 -36.49 29.46 -54.91
C VAL A 117 -36.17 30.73 -54.12
N THR A 118 -35.63 31.75 -54.77
CA THR A 118 -35.24 33.01 -54.13
C THR A 118 -35.74 34.20 -54.93
N THR A 119 -36.41 35.15 -54.28
CA THR A 119 -36.74 36.45 -54.87
C THR A 119 -35.59 37.42 -54.64
N ILE A 120 -34.94 37.80 -55.74
CA ILE A 120 -33.85 38.77 -55.79
C ILE A 120 -34.43 40.19 -55.90
N ALA A 121 -33.59 41.20 -55.64
CA ALA A 121 -33.89 42.59 -55.98
C ALA A 121 -34.46 42.74 -57.40
N ASP A 122 -35.30 43.77 -57.59
CA ASP A 122 -36.06 44.05 -58.81
C ASP A 122 -37.06 42.94 -59.23
N GLY A 123 -37.61 42.21 -58.25
CA GLY A 123 -38.70 41.24 -58.44
C GLY A 123 -38.34 40.02 -59.27
N VAL A 124 -37.04 39.69 -59.37
CA VAL A 124 -36.57 38.56 -60.17
C VAL A 124 -36.59 37.28 -59.33
N LEU A 125 -37.37 36.30 -59.76
CA LEU A 125 -37.40 34.97 -59.17
C LEU A 125 -36.25 34.12 -59.71
N ARG A 126 -35.34 33.69 -58.84
CA ARG A 126 -34.27 32.74 -59.14
C ARG A 126 -34.68 31.34 -58.69
N LEU A 127 -34.66 30.39 -59.63
CA LEU A 127 -34.79 28.96 -59.38
C LEU A 127 -33.43 28.29 -59.58
N SER A 128 -32.97 27.52 -58.60
CA SER A 128 -31.77 26.70 -58.72
C SER A 128 -32.11 25.23 -58.50
N LEU A 129 -31.81 24.39 -59.50
CA LEU A 129 -32.08 22.95 -59.46
C LEU A 129 -30.80 22.20 -59.07
N ILE A 130 -30.85 21.47 -57.96
CA ILE A 130 -29.77 20.62 -57.44
C ILE A 130 -30.23 19.16 -57.59
N GLY A 131 -29.45 18.35 -58.30
CA GLY A 131 -29.71 16.93 -58.53
C GLY A 131 -28.69 16.00 -57.86
N PRO A 132 -28.97 14.68 -57.77
CA PRO A 132 -28.02 13.70 -57.25
C PRO A 132 -26.72 13.66 -58.07
N ASP A 133 -26.81 13.70 -59.40
CA ASP A 133 -25.61 13.68 -60.25
C ASP A 133 -24.83 15.01 -60.17
N SER A 134 -25.46 16.10 -59.71
CA SER A 134 -24.76 17.36 -59.42
C SER A 134 -23.98 17.39 -58.10
N GLU A 135 -23.96 16.28 -57.35
CA GLU A 135 -22.87 16.00 -56.41
C GLU A 135 -21.49 15.99 -57.13
N THR A 136 -21.47 15.84 -58.46
CA THR A 136 -20.27 16.01 -59.32
C THR A 136 -20.17 17.39 -59.99
N SER A 137 -21.19 18.25 -59.84
CA SER A 137 -21.33 19.53 -60.56
C SER A 137 -21.75 20.64 -59.61
N GLY A 138 -20.87 21.01 -58.66
CA GLY A 138 -21.08 22.16 -57.79
C GLY A 138 -21.46 21.84 -56.35
N ILE A 139 -21.37 20.57 -55.94
CA ILE A 139 -20.60 20.29 -54.72
C ILE A 139 -19.12 20.45 -55.16
N VAL A 140 -18.56 21.67 -55.12
CA VAL A 140 -17.84 22.11 -53.92
C VAL A 140 -18.34 21.31 -52.71
N VAL A 141 -17.67 20.19 -52.43
CA VAL A 141 -17.57 19.76 -51.03
C VAL A 141 -16.91 20.98 -50.46
N ASP A 142 -17.70 21.81 -49.75
CA ASP A 142 -17.30 23.17 -49.39
C ASP A 142 -15.84 23.06 -48.98
N SER A 143 -14.92 23.86 -49.52
CA SER A 143 -13.51 23.57 -49.26
C SER A 143 -13.26 23.55 -47.75
N LEU A 144 -14.09 24.32 -47.03
CA LEU A 144 -14.32 24.32 -45.58
C LEU A 144 -14.91 23.01 -45.00
N SER A 145 -15.84 22.31 -45.65
CA SER A 145 -16.35 20.97 -45.26
C SER A 145 -15.37 19.83 -45.50
N GLN A 146 -14.62 19.82 -46.62
CA GLN A 146 -13.55 18.83 -46.81
C GLN A 146 -12.44 19.09 -45.80
N GLN A 147 -12.00 20.34 -45.69
CA GLN A 147 -11.03 20.78 -44.70
C GLN A 147 -11.51 20.47 -43.28
N ALA A 148 -12.79 20.68 -42.93
CA ALA A 148 -13.32 20.33 -41.61
C ALA A 148 -13.32 18.81 -41.34
N LEU A 149 -13.51 17.96 -42.37
CA LEU A 149 -13.38 16.51 -42.21
C LEU A 149 -11.91 16.08 -42.06
N GLU A 150 -11.00 16.72 -42.79
CA GLU A 150 -9.55 16.50 -42.66
C GLU A 150 -9.03 17.00 -41.30
N GLU A 151 -9.48 18.16 -40.83
CA GLU A 151 -9.22 18.73 -39.50
C GLU A 151 -9.79 17.85 -38.38
N GLU A 152 -11.02 17.34 -38.51
CA GLU A 152 -11.63 16.42 -37.54
C GLU A 152 -10.92 15.05 -37.52
N LEU A 153 -10.50 14.52 -38.68
CA LEU A 153 -9.72 13.28 -38.74
C LEU A 153 -8.32 13.45 -38.14
N GLU A 154 -7.65 14.58 -38.37
CA GLU A 154 -6.36 14.91 -37.77
C GLU A 154 -6.48 15.16 -36.25
N LEU A 155 -7.59 15.78 -35.80
CA LEU A 155 -7.94 15.93 -34.40
C LEU A 155 -8.15 14.56 -33.72
N LEU A 156 -8.98 13.68 -34.31
CA LEU A 156 -9.21 12.35 -33.79
C LEU A 156 -7.95 11.49 -33.79
N ARG A 157 -7.09 11.65 -34.81
CA ARG A 157 -5.81 10.96 -34.91
C ARG A 157 -4.83 11.42 -33.84
N SER A 158 -4.63 12.73 -33.68
CA SER A 158 -3.74 13.30 -32.64
C SER A 158 -4.21 12.93 -31.23
N ILE A 159 -5.53 12.96 -30.94
CA ILE A 159 -6.08 12.49 -29.66
C ILE A 159 -5.72 11.02 -29.36
N VAL A 160 -5.65 10.16 -30.38
CA VAL A 160 -5.33 8.74 -30.23
C VAL A 160 -3.82 8.49 -30.17
N GLU A 161 -3.02 9.23 -30.94
CA GLU A 161 -1.55 9.16 -30.90
C GLU A 161 -1.00 9.69 -29.56
N ASP A 162 -1.52 10.82 -29.05
CA ASP A 162 -1.17 11.40 -27.73
C ASP A 162 -1.76 10.62 -26.53
N PHE A 163 -2.57 9.58 -26.76
CA PHE A 163 -3.26 8.90 -25.65
C PHE A 163 -2.28 8.11 -24.77
N PRO A 164 -2.27 8.32 -23.43
CA PRO A 164 -1.23 7.76 -22.54
C PRO A 164 -1.40 6.27 -22.24
N ALA A 165 -2.43 5.61 -22.80
CA ALA A 165 -2.60 4.17 -22.72
C ALA A 165 -2.12 3.50 -24.01
N LEU A 166 -1.84 2.20 -23.92
CA LEU A 166 -1.45 1.40 -25.06
C LEU A 166 -2.69 1.01 -25.86
N ILE A 167 -2.77 1.42 -27.12
CA ILE A 167 -3.87 1.05 -28.02
C ILE A 167 -3.29 0.39 -29.26
N PHE A 168 -3.74 -0.82 -29.56
CA PHE A 168 -3.26 -1.57 -30.72
C PHE A 168 -4.34 -2.50 -31.26
N ARG A 169 -4.24 -2.82 -32.55
CA ARG A 169 -5.22 -3.59 -33.28
C ARG A 169 -4.56 -4.79 -33.95
N ARG A 170 -5.11 -5.98 -33.68
CA ARG A 170 -4.74 -7.24 -34.33
C ARG A 170 -5.64 -7.52 -35.52
N ASP A 171 -5.11 -8.19 -36.53
CA ASP A 171 -5.89 -8.76 -37.63
C ASP A 171 -6.50 -10.13 -37.26
N ARG A 172 -7.11 -10.82 -38.23
CA ARG A 172 -7.68 -12.17 -38.02
C ARG A 172 -6.63 -13.27 -37.81
N GLN A 173 -5.35 -12.99 -38.03
CA GLN A 173 -4.23 -13.91 -37.79
C GLN A 173 -3.56 -13.64 -36.44
N GLY A 174 -4.01 -12.61 -35.70
CA GLY A 174 -3.43 -12.17 -34.43
C GLY A 174 -2.24 -11.23 -34.59
N GLN A 175 -1.91 -10.79 -35.81
CA GLN A 175 -0.78 -9.88 -36.04
C GLN A 175 -1.18 -8.43 -35.80
N ILE A 176 -0.32 -7.65 -35.15
CA ILE A 176 -0.57 -6.24 -34.88
C ILE A 176 -0.38 -5.43 -36.18
N VAL A 177 -1.48 -4.84 -36.66
CA VAL A 177 -1.57 -4.11 -37.95
C VAL A 177 -1.77 -2.61 -37.80
N TRP A 178 -2.01 -2.13 -36.58
CA TRP A 178 -1.99 -0.71 -36.22
C TRP A 178 -1.77 -0.56 -34.71
N ALA A 179 -1.10 0.50 -34.28
CA ALA A 179 -0.95 0.89 -32.87
C ALA A 179 -0.76 2.40 -32.73
N ASN A 180 -1.01 2.95 -31.53
CA ASN A 180 -0.73 4.36 -31.23
C ASN A 180 0.75 4.62 -30.91
N ASP A 181 1.14 5.90 -30.88
CA ASP A 181 2.54 6.30 -30.68
C ASP A 181 3.10 5.80 -29.34
N THR A 182 2.30 5.87 -28.26
CA THR A 182 2.63 5.27 -26.94
C THR A 182 3.02 3.79 -27.03
N TYR A 183 2.42 3.00 -27.94
CA TYR A 183 2.81 1.60 -28.17
C TYR A 183 4.09 1.49 -28.99
N LEU A 184 4.20 2.26 -30.08
CA LEU A 184 5.38 2.27 -30.96
C LEU A 184 6.65 2.63 -30.17
N GLN A 185 6.62 3.70 -29.39
CA GLN A 185 7.75 4.14 -28.56
C GLN A 185 8.26 3.02 -27.63
N ILE A 186 7.36 2.24 -27.00
CA ILE A 186 7.77 1.15 -26.10
C ILE A 186 8.29 -0.05 -26.88
N ALA A 187 7.65 -0.41 -28.00
CA ALA A 187 8.10 -1.52 -28.85
C ALA A 187 9.51 -1.26 -29.42
N GLU A 188 9.79 -0.02 -29.86
CA GLU A 188 11.11 0.39 -30.35
C GLU A 188 12.17 0.45 -29.25
N GLN A 189 11.80 0.91 -28.04
CA GLN A 189 12.69 0.88 -26.88
C GLN A 189 13.09 -0.56 -26.49
N GLN A 190 12.15 -1.52 -26.55
CA GLN A 190 12.46 -2.95 -26.32
C GLN A 190 13.27 -3.57 -27.47
N ALA A 191 12.98 -3.23 -28.72
CA ALA A 191 13.68 -3.75 -29.89
C ALA A 191 15.08 -3.14 -30.10
N GLY A 192 15.34 -1.95 -29.52
CA GLY A 192 16.56 -1.18 -29.73
C GLY A 192 16.71 -0.61 -31.14
N ARG A 193 15.62 -0.56 -31.91
CA ARG A 193 15.55 -0.14 -33.32
C ARG A 193 14.10 0.19 -33.70
N GLU A 194 13.93 0.92 -34.80
CA GLU A 194 12.63 1.17 -35.43
C GLU A 194 11.91 -0.16 -35.73
N SER A 195 10.61 -0.22 -35.46
CA SER A 195 9.85 -1.49 -35.50
C SER A 195 9.35 -1.81 -36.90
N ASP A 196 9.72 -2.99 -37.42
CA ASP A 196 9.16 -3.51 -38.68
C ASP A 196 7.69 -3.92 -38.48
N TRP A 197 6.87 -3.79 -39.53
CA TRP A 197 5.50 -4.32 -39.55
C TRP A 197 5.49 -5.80 -40.00
N PRO A 198 4.71 -6.68 -39.36
CA PRO A 198 3.80 -6.45 -38.22
C PRO A 198 4.54 -6.24 -36.89
N LEU A 199 4.00 -5.39 -36.02
CA LEU A 199 4.63 -5.05 -34.74
C LEU A 199 4.73 -6.26 -33.79
N PRO A 200 5.79 -6.36 -32.97
CA PRO A 200 5.90 -7.38 -31.95
C PRO A 200 4.87 -7.18 -30.83
N GLU A 201 4.43 -8.27 -30.21
CA GLU A 201 3.55 -8.25 -29.05
C GLU A 201 4.37 -8.08 -27.76
N ILE A 202 4.27 -6.90 -27.15
CA ILE A 202 5.06 -6.50 -25.97
C ILE A 202 4.36 -6.85 -24.63
N LEU A 203 3.05 -7.08 -24.66
CA LEU A 203 2.25 -7.40 -23.48
C LEU A 203 2.15 -8.91 -23.27
N ILE A 204 2.53 -9.37 -22.09
CA ILE A 204 2.47 -10.78 -21.67
C ILE A 204 1.20 -10.97 -20.82
N PRO A 205 0.21 -11.77 -21.25
CA PRO A 205 -1.00 -12.03 -20.46
C PRO A 205 -0.67 -12.72 -19.12
N ASP A 206 -1.37 -12.33 -18.06
CA ASP A 206 -1.28 -13.01 -16.76
C ASP A 206 -2.11 -14.30 -16.77
N ALA A 207 -1.43 -15.43 -16.93
CA ALA A 207 -2.04 -16.76 -16.96
C ALA A 207 -2.73 -17.19 -15.64
N THR A 208 -2.62 -16.40 -14.56
CA THR A 208 -3.28 -16.71 -13.27
C THR A 208 -4.73 -16.24 -13.18
N GLN A 209 -5.20 -15.37 -14.10
CA GLN A 209 -6.58 -14.90 -14.13
C GLN A 209 -7.45 -15.76 -15.07
N ASN A 210 -8.54 -16.31 -14.53
CA ASN A 210 -9.58 -16.94 -15.35
C ASN A 210 -10.26 -15.88 -16.23
N ALA A 211 -10.18 -16.05 -17.56
CA ALA A 211 -10.81 -15.17 -18.56
C ALA A 211 -12.35 -15.29 -18.58
N ALA A 212 -12.99 -14.86 -17.50
CA ALA A 212 -14.45 -14.87 -17.31
C ALA A 212 -15.12 -13.52 -17.68
N GLY A 213 -14.39 -12.60 -18.31
CA GLY A 213 -14.87 -11.29 -18.77
C GLY A 213 -14.02 -10.76 -19.93
N SER A 214 -14.46 -9.65 -20.54
CA SER A 214 -13.80 -8.96 -21.66
C SER A 214 -12.57 -8.13 -21.23
N THR A 215 -12.02 -8.43 -20.06
CA THR A 215 -10.90 -7.73 -19.43
C THR A 215 -9.87 -8.75 -18.97
N CYS A 216 -8.62 -8.58 -19.36
CA CYS A 216 -7.51 -9.41 -18.89
C CYS A 216 -6.36 -8.55 -18.38
N ARG A 217 -5.70 -8.98 -17.31
CA ARG A 217 -4.50 -8.30 -16.82
C ARG A 217 -3.28 -8.80 -17.60
N ALA A 218 -2.44 -7.89 -18.06
CA ALA A 218 -1.19 -8.18 -18.74
C ALA A 218 -0.03 -7.43 -18.08
N ARG A 219 1.19 -7.89 -18.34
CA ARG A 219 2.43 -7.29 -17.84
C ARG A 219 3.40 -7.00 -18.99
N LEU A 220 4.14 -5.92 -18.84
CA LEU A 220 5.21 -5.48 -19.73
C LEU A 220 6.52 -5.56 -18.94
N ASP A 221 7.46 -6.39 -19.39
CA ASP A 221 8.80 -6.43 -18.77
C ASP A 221 9.71 -5.41 -19.47
N ASP A 222 10.07 -4.36 -18.74
CA ASP A 222 10.94 -3.26 -19.17
C ASP A 222 12.29 -3.39 -18.43
N PRO A 223 13.44 -2.99 -19.02
CA PRO A 223 14.70 -2.85 -18.26
C PRO A 223 14.60 -1.99 -16.97
N LEU A 224 13.60 -1.11 -16.84
CA LEU A 224 13.31 -0.37 -15.60
C LEU A 224 12.44 -1.14 -14.58
N GLY A 225 11.81 -2.26 -14.96
CA GLY A 225 10.96 -3.09 -14.11
C GLY A 225 9.70 -3.60 -14.83
N THR A 226 8.92 -4.46 -14.16
CA THR A 226 7.63 -4.92 -14.71
C THR A 226 6.54 -3.87 -14.50
N ARG A 227 5.90 -3.44 -15.59
CA ARG A 227 4.70 -2.59 -15.58
C ARG A 227 3.45 -3.43 -15.82
N TRP A 228 2.33 -3.07 -15.21
CA TRP A 228 1.06 -3.79 -15.28
C TRP A 228 0.00 -3.00 -16.02
N PHE A 229 -0.80 -3.71 -16.82
CA PHE A 229 -1.88 -3.14 -17.63
C PHE A 229 -3.18 -3.96 -17.48
N GLU A 230 -4.31 -3.27 -17.55
CA GLU A 230 -5.64 -3.86 -17.69
C GLU A 230 -6.07 -3.70 -19.15
N CYS A 231 -6.17 -4.82 -19.86
CA CYS A 231 -6.47 -4.90 -21.28
C CYS A 231 -7.96 -5.13 -21.51
N HIS A 232 -8.59 -4.25 -22.28
CA HIS A 232 -9.96 -4.36 -22.75
C HIS A 232 -9.95 -4.72 -24.23
N ASP A 233 -10.47 -5.89 -24.59
CA ASP A 233 -10.49 -6.39 -25.97
C ASP A 233 -11.86 -6.17 -26.62
N HIS A 234 -11.86 -5.55 -27.80
CA HIS A 234 -13.05 -5.26 -28.60
C HIS A 234 -12.95 -5.91 -29.97
N ASP A 235 -13.74 -6.97 -30.19
CA ASP A 235 -13.84 -7.65 -31.48
C ASP A 235 -14.60 -6.82 -32.52
N HIS A 236 -14.14 -6.88 -33.77
CA HIS A 236 -14.81 -6.26 -34.90
C HIS A 236 -14.63 -7.09 -36.18
N ALA A 237 -15.32 -6.74 -37.26
CA ALA A 237 -15.35 -7.57 -38.48
C ALA A 237 -13.97 -7.85 -39.11
N GLY A 238 -12.93 -7.07 -38.78
CA GLY A 238 -11.59 -7.15 -39.35
C GLY A 238 -10.48 -7.64 -38.41
N GLY A 239 -10.81 -8.06 -37.19
CA GLY A 239 -9.83 -8.39 -36.15
C GLY A 239 -10.31 -7.97 -34.75
N SER A 240 -9.38 -7.60 -33.87
CA SER A 240 -9.70 -7.07 -32.53
C SER A 240 -8.85 -5.85 -32.20
N THR A 241 -9.40 -4.93 -31.40
CA THR A 241 -8.69 -3.77 -30.87
C THR A 241 -8.55 -3.91 -29.36
N THR A 242 -7.33 -3.78 -28.84
CA THR A 242 -7.02 -3.84 -27.41
C THR A 242 -6.71 -2.44 -26.88
N TYR A 243 -7.33 -2.08 -25.76
CA TYR A 243 -7.01 -0.90 -24.97
C TYR A 243 -6.39 -1.34 -23.65
N ALA A 244 -5.09 -1.09 -23.47
CA ALA A 244 -4.32 -1.51 -22.30
C ALA A 244 -4.02 -0.29 -21.40
N LEU A 245 -4.80 -0.16 -20.33
CA LEU A 245 -4.74 0.93 -19.35
C LEU A 245 -3.70 0.62 -18.25
N PRO A 246 -2.87 1.59 -17.80
CA PRO A 246 -1.93 1.35 -16.70
C PRO A 246 -2.62 0.94 -15.39
N ALA A 247 -2.20 -0.20 -14.84
CA ALA A 247 -2.77 -0.82 -13.64
C ALA A 247 -1.77 -0.91 -12.47
N ASP A 248 -0.57 -0.36 -12.61
CA ASP A 248 0.52 -0.40 -11.62
C ASP A 248 0.09 0.00 -10.21
N ALA A 249 -0.65 1.11 -10.09
CA ALA A 249 -1.14 1.60 -8.79
C ALA A 249 -2.10 0.61 -8.11
N THR A 250 -2.98 -0.03 -8.90
CA THR A 250 -3.93 -1.04 -8.42
C THR A 250 -3.19 -2.29 -7.94
N VAL A 251 -2.23 -2.80 -8.74
CA VAL A 251 -1.40 -3.96 -8.36
C VAL A 251 -0.58 -3.67 -7.10
N GLN A 252 0.08 -2.50 -7.01
CA GLN A 252 0.84 -2.12 -5.81
C GLN A 252 -0.04 -2.04 -4.54
N VAL A 253 -1.30 -1.60 -4.65
CA VAL A 253 -2.24 -1.60 -3.52
C VAL A 253 -2.67 -3.02 -3.14
N GLU A 254 -3.01 -3.87 -4.12
CA GLU A 254 -3.34 -5.29 -3.90
C GLU A 254 -2.18 -6.04 -3.22
N GLU A 255 -0.94 -5.85 -3.70
CA GLU A 255 0.25 -6.47 -3.14
C GLU A 255 0.60 -5.93 -1.74
N SER A 256 0.49 -4.62 -1.53
CA SER A 256 0.73 -4.00 -0.22
C SER A 256 -0.26 -4.52 0.82
N LEU A 257 -1.54 -4.67 0.45
CA LEU A 257 -2.56 -5.26 1.31
C LEU A 257 -2.26 -6.74 1.61
N ARG A 258 -1.89 -7.53 0.60
CA ARG A 258 -1.49 -8.94 0.75
C ARG A 258 -0.30 -9.09 1.71
N ASN A 259 0.74 -8.29 1.50
CA ASN A 259 1.95 -8.29 2.33
C ASN A 259 1.66 -7.82 3.78
N PHE A 260 0.79 -6.84 3.96
CA PHE A 260 0.33 -6.38 5.27
C PHE A 260 -0.45 -7.46 6.02
N LEU A 261 -1.43 -8.11 5.37
CA LEU A 261 -2.19 -9.22 5.94
C LEU A 261 -1.29 -10.42 6.28
N GLN A 262 -0.33 -10.76 5.42
CA GLN A 262 0.66 -11.81 5.68
C GLN A 262 1.54 -11.46 6.87
N THR A 263 2.00 -10.20 6.98
CA THR A 263 2.82 -9.72 8.10
C THR A 263 2.04 -9.78 9.41
N LEU A 264 0.81 -9.26 9.44
CA LEU A 264 -0.08 -9.36 10.60
C LEU A 264 -0.32 -10.81 11.03
N THR A 265 -0.60 -11.70 10.08
CA THR A 265 -0.83 -13.13 10.36
C THR A 265 0.41 -13.79 10.93
N LYS A 266 1.61 -13.47 10.39
CA LYS A 266 2.88 -13.98 10.88
C LYS A 266 3.20 -13.48 12.30
N THR A 267 3.12 -12.17 12.53
CA THR A 267 3.34 -11.59 13.87
C THR A 267 2.32 -12.11 14.90
N PHE A 268 1.07 -12.34 14.48
CA PHE A 268 0.03 -12.92 15.34
C PHE A 268 0.32 -14.38 15.73
N ALA A 269 0.95 -15.15 14.83
CA ALA A 269 1.41 -16.51 15.09
C ALA A 269 2.70 -16.56 15.94
N GLU A 270 3.58 -15.57 15.81
CA GLU A 270 4.86 -15.46 16.54
C GLU A 270 4.71 -14.94 17.98
N LEU A 271 3.52 -14.46 18.39
CA LEU A 271 3.24 -14.07 19.77
C LEU A 271 3.36 -15.28 20.72
N PRO A 272 4.26 -15.28 21.72
CA PRO A 272 4.39 -16.38 22.69
C PRO A 272 3.25 -16.42 23.74
N ILE A 273 2.19 -15.65 23.51
CA ILE A 273 1.02 -15.50 24.36
C ILE A 273 -0.15 -16.14 23.62
N GLY A 274 -0.78 -17.15 24.23
CA GLY A 274 -1.97 -17.78 23.70
C GLY A 274 -3.15 -16.82 23.73
N LEU A 275 -3.74 -16.50 22.58
CA LEU A 275 -4.90 -15.62 22.46
C LEU A 275 -6.14 -16.43 22.09
N ALA A 276 -7.26 -16.11 22.74
CA ALA A 276 -8.60 -16.58 22.37
C ALA A 276 -9.59 -15.40 22.41
N ILE A 277 -10.25 -15.09 21.29
CA ILE A 277 -11.29 -14.06 21.20
C ILE A 277 -12.65 -14.73 21.05
N PHE A 278 -13.55 -14.39 21.97
CA PHE A 278 -14.93 -14.86 22.02
C PHE A 278 -15.89 -13.72 21.70
N ASP A 279 -16.94 -14.00 20.93
CA ASP A 279 -17.94 -12.99 20.55
C ASP A 279 -18.98 -12.71 21.65
N ARG A 280 -20.00 -11.89 21.32
CA ARG A 280 -21.13 -11.58 22.22
C ARG A 280 -21.89 -12.84 22.67
N GLY A 281 -21.93 -13.89 21.85
CA GLY A 281 -22.53 -15.18 22.17
C GLY A 281 -21.57 -16.13 22.90
N ARG A 282 -20.37 -15.64 23.22
CA ARG A 282 -19.22 -16.36 23.77
C ARG A 282 -18.77 -17.58 22.98
N GLN A 283 -18.94 -17.54 21.66
CA GLN A 283 -18.35 -18.53 20.76
C GLN A 283 -16.96 -18.08 20.35
N LEU A 284 -16.00 -19.01 20.28
CA LEU A 284 -14.64 -18.70 19.85
C LEU A 284 -14.64 -18.28 18.36
N GLN A 285 -14.16 -17.07 18.08
CA GLN A 285 -14.02 -16.56 16.71
C GLN A 285 -12.58 -16.58 16.20
N LEU A 286 -11.61 -16.32 17.08
CA LEU A 286 -10.19 -16.21 16.73
C LEU A 286 -9.34 -16.87 17.82
N PHE A 287 -8.32 -17.61 17.41
CA PHE A 287 -7.25 -18.09 18.30
C PHE A 287 -5.91 -18.07 17.55
N ASN A 288 -4.79 -18.03 18.26
CA ASN A 288 -3.45 -18.19 17.68
C ASN A 288 -2.84 -19.58 17.98
N PRO A 289 -1.79 -20.00 17.25
CA PRO A 289 -1.12 -21.29 17.50
C PRO A 289 -0.55 -21.41 18.92
N ALA A 290 -0.02 -20.34 19.50
CA ALA A 290 0.51 -20.35 20.87
C ALA A 290 -0.53 -20.77 21.93
N LEU A 291 -1.83 -20.56 21.68
CA LEU A 291 -2.89 -21.11 22.54
C LEU A 291 -2.85 -22.65 22.57
N ILE A 292 -2.67 -23.29 21.42
CA ILE A 292 -2.52 -24.75 21.30
C ILE A 292 -1.24 -25.20 22.01
N ASP A 293 -0.11 -24.54 21.76
CA ASP A 293 1.19 -24.95 22.30
C ASP A 293 1.26 -24.83 23.84
N LEU A 294 0.64 -23.80 24.41
CA LEU A 294 0.56 -23.60 25.85
C LEU A 294 -0.44 -24.54 26.54
N THR A 295 -1.56 -24.85 25.88
CA THR A 295 -2.71 -25.51 26.55
C THR A 295 -2.94 -26.96 26.15
N GLY A 296 -2.35 -27.44 25.05
CA GLY A 296 -2.61 -28.76 24.48
C GLY A 296 -4.02 -28.94 23.87
N LEU A 297 -4.81 -27.88 23.74
CA LEU A 297 -6.12 -27.94 23.08
C LEU A 297 -5.99 -28.33 21.61
N SER A 298 -6.84 -29.22 21.10
CA SER A 298 -6.73 -29.66 19.70
C SER A 298 -7.20 -28.58 18.73
N ALA A 299 -6.47 -28.41 17.62
CA ALA A 299 -6.84 -27.46 16.56
C ALA A 299 -8.25 -27.74 16.00
N GLY A 300 -8.64 -29.01 15.87
CA GLY A 300 -9.99 -29.41 15.44
C GLY A 300 -11.09 -28.97 16.41
N PHE A 301 -10.84 -29.08 17.72
CA PHE A 301 -11.77 -28.57 18.73
C PHE A 301 -11.91 -27.05 18.63
N LEU A 302 -10.81 -26.29 18.58
CA LEU A 302 -10.86 -24.82 18.47
C LEU A 302 -11.53 -24.36 17.16
N THR A 303 -11.29 -25.07 16.04
CA THR A 303 -11.90 -24.78 14.73
C THR A 303 -13.42 -24.99 14.73
N SER A 304 -13.96 -25.82 15.62
CA SER A 304 -15.41 -26.02 15.78
C SER A 304 -16.16 -24.81 16.38
N ARG A 305 -15.44 -23.72 16.69
CA ARG A 305 -15.93 -22.51 17.38
C ARG A 305 -16.64 -22.81 18.70
N PRO A 306 -15.97 -23.52 19.63
CA PRO A 306 -16.56 -23.93 20.91
C PRO A 306 -16.90 -22.71 21.77
N SER A 307 -17.86 -22.89 22.68
CA SER A 307 -18.21 -21.86 23.65
C SER A 307 -17.07 -21.65 24.66
N LEU A 308 -16.97 -20.46 25.24
CA LEU A 308 -16.03 -20.15 26.33
C LEU A 308 -16.07 -21.21 27.45
N TYR A 309 -17.27 -21.63 27.87
CA TYR A 309 -17.43 -22.67 28.88
C TYR A 309 -16.87 -24.02 28.44
N SER A 310 -17.10 -24.41 27.18
CA SER A 310 -16.56 -25.64 26.59
C SER A 310 -15.04 -25.64 26.54
N VAL A 311 -14.41 -24.52 26.16
CA VAL A 311 -12.95 -24.36 26.16
C VAL A 311 -12.39 -24.52 27.58
N LEU A 312 -13.03 -23.89 28.55
CA LEU A 312 -12.61 -23.92 29.95
C LEU A 312 -12.78 -25.31 30.60
N ASP A 313 -13.86 -26.03 30.30
CA ASP A 313 -14.03 -27.42 30.74
C ASP A 313 -12.97 -28.35 30.10
N GLN A 314 -12.61 -28.14 28.82
CA GLN A 314 -11.54 -28.90 28.15
C GLN A 314 -10.15 -28.60 28.72
N LEU A 315 -9.85 -27.33 29.06
CA LEU A 315 -8.62 -26.95 29.75
C LEU A 315 -8.49 -27.67 31.11
N ARG A 316 -9.60 -27.84 31.84
CA ARG A 316 -9.62 -28.58 33.10
C ARG A 316 -9.32 -30.07 32.90
N GLU A 317 -9.87 -30.71 31.86
CA GLU A 317 -9.55 -32.11 31.53
C GLU A 317 -8.06 -32.30 31.23
N LEU A 318 -7.45 -31.33 30.54
CA LEU A 318 -6.01 -31.28 30.26
C LEU A 318 -5.16 -30.83 31.47
N ARG A 319 -5.78 -30.58 32.64
CA ARG A 319 -5.14 -30.06 33.86
C ARG A 319 -4.44 -28.70 33.69
N MET A 320 -4.87 -27.90 32.71
CA MET A 320 -4.40 -26.53 32.42
C MET A 320 -5.21 -25.45 33.16
N VAL A 321 -5.69 -25.78 34.37
CA VAL A 321 -6.43 -24.88 35.27
C VAL A 321 -5.84 -25.06 36.68
N PRO A 322 -5.64 -23.98 37.47
CA PRO A 322 -5.13 -24.11 38.82
C PRO A 322 -6.13 -24.90 39.67
N GLU A 323 -5.63 -25.92 40.36
CA GLU A 323 -6.41 -26.98 41.01
C GLU A 323 -7.36 -26.43 42.11
N PRO A 324 -8.67 -26.29 41.84
CA PRO A 324 -9.60 -25.66 42.78
C PRO A 324 -10.36 -26.73 43.58
N ARG A 325 -10.51 -26.51 44.90
CA ARG A 325 -11.31 -27.38 45.77
C ARG A 325 -12.81 -27.43 45.41
N ASP A 326 -13.30 -26.56 44.51
CA ASP A 326 -14.73 -26.47 44.18
C ASP A 326 -15.04 -25.83 42.79
N TYR A 327 -15.80 -26.53 41.93
CA TYR A 327 -16.17 -26.09 40.56
C TYR A 327 -16.98 -24.79 40.56
N ARG A 328 -17.84 -24.59 41.58
CA ARG A 328 -18.67 -23.38 41.71
C ARG A 328 -17.85 -22.13 42.03
N SER A 329 -16.75 -22.25 42.76
CA SER A 329 -15.90 -21.10 43.11
C SER A 329 -15.17 -20.58 41.87
N TRP A 330 -14.53 -21.49 41.12
CA TRP A 330 -13.83 -21.16 39.88
C TRP A 330 -14.79 -20.63 38.80
N ARG A 331 -15.98 -21.23 38.62
CA ARG A 331 -16.97 -20.69 37.69
C ARG A 331 -17.45 -19.29 38.08
N LYS A 332 -17.60 -18.99 39.38
CA LYS A 332 -17.82 -17.62 39.85
C LYS A 332 -16.65 -16.70 39.52
N GLN A 333 -15.40 -17.12 39.79
CA GLN A 333 -14.21 -16.35 39.41
C GLN A 333 -14.18 -16.05 37.91
N ILE A 334 -14.57 -16.98 37.05
CA ILE A 334 -14.64 -16.74 35.60
C ILE A 334 -15.78 -15.79 35.22
N THR A 335 -16.94 -15.87 35.86
CA THR A 335 -18.02 -14.86 35.67
C THR A 335 -17.60 -13.48 36.21
N THR A 336 -16.80 -13.42 37.27
CA THR A 336 -16.22 -12.18 37.81
C THR A 336 -15.11 -11.65 36.90
N LEU A 337 -14.22 -12.50 36.37
CA LEU A 337 -13.20 -12.18 35.36
C LEU A 337 -13.83 -11.62 34.09
N GLU A 338 -14.94 -12.19 33.65
CA GLU A 338 -15.70 -11.72 32.49
C GLU A 338 -16.35 -10.36 32.77
N ALA A 339 -17.03 -10.20 33.91
CA ALA A 339 -17.61 -8.92 34.30
C ALA A 339 -16.54 -7.83 34.53
N ALA A 340 -15.38 -8.21 35.08
CA ALA A 340 -14.23 -7.34 35.26
C ALA A 340 -13.53 -7.02 33.93
N ALA A 341 -13.46 -7.97 32.99
CA ALA A 341 -12.97 -7.74 31.63
C ALA A 341 -13.92 -6.81 30.85
N ALA A 342 -15.23 -6.92 31.04
CA ALA A 342 -16.19 -5.97 30.49
C ALA A 342 -16.07 -4.57 31.13
N ALA A 343 -15.56 -4.48 32.37
CA ALA A 343 -15.34 -3.22 33.10
C ALA A 343 -13.91 -2.66 33.01
N GLY A 344 -12.94 -3.39 32.46
CA GLY A 344 -11.52 -3.00 32.45
C GLY A 344 -10.54 -4.15 32.20
N TYR A 345 -9.28 -3.95 32.61
CA TYR A 345 -8.22 -4.96 32.52
C TYR A 345 -8.19 -5.83 33.78
N HIS A 346 -8.23 -7.15 33.65
CA HIS A 346 -8.08 -8.07 34.78
C HIS A 346 -7.09 -9.20 34.46
N ALA A 347 -6.16 -9.49 35.38
CA ALA A 347 -5.16 -10.54 35.23
C ALA A 347 -5.06 -11.39 36.50
N GLU A 348 -5.02 -12.72 36.32
CA GLU A 348 -4.82 -13.70 37.40
C GLU A 348 -3.56 -14.55 37.15
N SER A 349 -3.00 -15.11 38.22
CA SER A 349 -1.88 -16.05 38.16
C SER A 349 -2.38 -17.46 38.50
N TRP A 350 -2.19 -18.39 37.57
CA TRP A 350 -2.65 -19.77 37.60
C TRP A 350 -1.46 -20.69 37.84
N SER A 351 -1.33 -21.27 39.04
CA SER A 351 -0.33 -22.30 39.33
C SER A 351 -0.84 -23.67 38.85
N LEU A 352 -0.15 -24.27 37.89
CA LEU A 352 -0.55 -25.51 37.23
C LEU A 352 0.18 -26.74 37.81
N PRO A 353 -0.42 -27.94 37.72
CA PRO A 353 0.27 -29.21 37.97
C PRO A 353 1.54 -29.32 37.12
N GLY A 354 2.64 -29.79 37.71
CA GLY A 354 3.97 -29.81 37.08
C GLY A 354 4.80 -28.54 37.29
N GLY A 355 4.35 -27.60 38.14
CA GLY A 355 5.15 -26.45 38.59
C GLY A 355 5.13 -25.24 37.65
N ARG A 356 4.43 -25.33 36.51
CA ARG A 356 4.22 -24.18 35.62
C ARG A 356 3.33 -23.14 36.29
N THR A 357 3.55 -21.87 35.99
CA THR A 357 2.70 -20.76 36.45
C THR A 357 2.31 -19.92 35.24
N TYR A 358 1.03 -19.88 34.91
CA TYR A 358 0.51 -19.08 33.80
C TYR A 358 -0.09 -17.77 34.31
N ARG A 359 -0.09 -16.73 33.48
CA ARG A 359 -0.84 -15.48 33.68
C ARG A 359 -2.01 -15.50 32.71
N VAL A 360 -3.23 -15.42 33.23
CA VAL A 360 -4.46 -15.39 32.43
C VAL A 360 -5.08 -14.00 32.54
N THR A 361 -5.17 -13.31 31.41
CA THR A 361 -5.66 -11.92 31.34
C THR A 361 -6.95 -11.85 30.52
N GLY A 362 -8.01 -11.32 31.11
CA GLY A 362 -9.24 -10.96 30.40
C GLY A 362 -9.22 -9.49 29.99
N ARG A 363 -9.60 -9.20 28.74
CA ARG A 363 -9.74 -7.84 28.20
C ARG A 363 -11.02 -7.69 27.38
N PRO A 364 -11.66 -6.51 27.37
CA PRO A 364 -12.76 -6.22 26.47
C PRO A 364 -12.22 -6.05 25.05
N HIS A 365 -12.98 -6.51 24.05
CA HIS A 365 -12.66 -6.36 22.64
C HIS A 365 -13.80 -5.60 21.93
N PRO A 366 -13.52 -4.82 20.85
CA PRO A 366 -14.53 -4.05 20.14
C PRO A 366 -15.77 -4.86 19.77
N GLY A 367 -16.92 -4.18 19.78
CA GLY A 367 -18.19 -4.83 19.53
C GLY A 367 -18.68 -5.75 20.65
N GLY A 368 -18.15 -5.68 21.88
CA GLY A 368 -18.65 -6.47 23.02
C GLY A 368 -18.19 -7.93 22.99
N ALA A 369 -17.10 -8.21 22.29
CA ALA A 369 -16.35 -9.45 22.37
C ALA A 369 -15.41 -9.42 23.59
N ILE A 370 -14.86 -10.57 23.97
CA ILE A 370 -13.94 -10.72 25.11
C ILE A 370 -12.70 -11.49 24.64
N ALA A 371 -11.52 -10.95 24.94
CA ALA A 371 -10.24 -11.59 24.65
C ALA A 371 -9.63 -12.17 25.95
N PHE A 372 -9.21 -13.43 25.90
CA PHE A 372 -8.38 -14.07 26.91
C PHE A 372 -6.96 -14.26 26.38
N LEU A 373 -5.98 -13.89 27.21
CA LEU A 373 -4.55 -14.05 26.94
C LEU A 373 -3.95 -15.00 27.98
N PHE A 374 -3.17 -15.97 27.53
CA PHE A 374 -2.48 -16.98 28.34
C PHE A 374 -0.97 -16.85 28.12
N GLU A 375 -0.22 -16.59 29.19
CA GLU A 375 1.23 -16.32 29.14
C GLU A 375 1.94 -17.24 30.14
N ASP A 376 3.01 -17.93 29.74
CA ASP A 376 3.82 -18.73 30.66
C ASP A 376 4.82 -17.84 31.40
N ILE A 377 4.64 -17.70 32.72
CA ILE A 377 5.45 -16.84 33.59
C ILE A 377 6.28 -17.67 34.58
N THR A 378 6.45 -18.97 34.29
CA THR A 378 7.12 -19.93 35.17
C THR A 378 8.55 -19.52 35.49
N THR A 379 9.29 -18.97 34.52
CA THR A 379 10.68 -18.51 34.66
C THR A 379 10.78 -17.35 35.64
N GLU A 380 10.01 -16.28 35.45
CA GLU A 380 9.99 -15.09 36.32
C GLU A 380 9.56 -15.43 37.75
N VAL A 381 8.50 -16.24 37.89
CA VAL A 381 7.97 -16.66 39.19
C VAL A 381 8.97 -17.56 39.91
N SER A 382 9.62 -18.49 39.21
CA SER A 382 10.64 -19.37 39.79
C SER A 382 11.89 -18.62 40.21
N LEU A 383 12.36 -17.67 39.40
CA LEU A 383 13.49 -16.80 39.74
C LEU A 383 13.17 -15.95 40.98
N THR A 384 11.98 -15.34 41.02
CA THR A 384 11.51 -14.54 42.17
C THR A 384 11.40 -15.39 43.44
N ARG A 385 10.88 -16.63 43.33
CA ARG A 385 10.81 -17.58 44.45
C ARG A 385 12.21 -17.99 44.93
N LYS A 386 13.13 -18.32 44.02
CA LYS A 386 14.51 -18.69 44.35
C LYS A 386 15.25 -17.56 45.07
N PHE A 387 15.18 -16.35 44.53
CA PHE A 387 15.81 -15.17 45.15
C PHE A 387 15.26 -14.89 46.56
N ARG A 388 13.95 -15.00 46.77
CA ARG A 388 13.35 -14.90 48.12
C ARG A 388 13.81 -16.02 49.06
N ALA A 389 13.96 -17.25 48.56
CA ALA A 389 14.47 -18.36 49.35
C ALA A 389 15.96 -18.18 49.73
N GLU A 390 16.79 -17.66 48.82
CA GLU A 390 18.20 -17.31 49.09
C GLU A 390 18.33 -16.19 50.12
N LEU A 391 17.49 -15.14 50.04
CA LEU A 391 17.44 -14.09 51.06
C LEU A 391 17.00 -14.64 52.43
N ALA A 392 15.97 -15.49 52.47
CA ALA A 392 15.51 -16.11 53.71
C ALA A 392 16.58 -17.02 54.33
N LEU A 393 17.27 -17.83 53.51
CA LEU A 393 18.39 -18.65 53.94
C LEU A 393 19.55 -17.79 54.47
N GLY A 394 19.88 -16.69 53.81
CA GLY A 394 20.88 -15.73 54.28
C GLY A 394 20.55 -15.16 55.66
N THR A 395 19.29 -14.78 55.89
CA THR A 395 18.81 -14.35 57.21
C THR A 395 18.91 -15.47 58.26
N GLN A 396 18.50 -16.70 57.92
CA GLN A 396 18.59 -17.85 58.83
C GLN A 396 20.04 -18.20 59.19
N VAL A 397 20.98 -18.11 58.24
CA VAL A 397 22.41 -18.31 58.48
C VAL A 397 22.96 -17.24 59.42
N LEU A 398 22.61 -15.96 59.21
CA LEU A 398 23.02 -14.88 60.11
C LEU A 398 22.47 -15.07 61.54
N ASP A 399 21.20 -15.45 61.68
CA ASP A 399 20.54 -15.75 62.97
C ASP A 399 21.05 -17.03 63.66
N GLY A 400 21.80 -17.87 62.94
CA GLY A 400 22.50 -19.04 63.46
C GLY A 400 23.91 -18.75 63.99
N LEU A 401 24.49 -17.58 63.70
CA LEU A 401 25.81 -17.19 64.21
C LEU A 401 25.73 -16.75 65.68
N GLU A 402 26.65 -17.24 66.50
CA GLU A 402 26.76 -16.89 67.93
C GLU A 402 27.28 -15.46 68.15
N GLN A 403 28.03 -14.90 67.20
CA GLN A 403 28.50 -13.52 67.31
C GLN A 403 27.39 -12.54 66.94
N ALA A 404 27.24 -11.49 67.74
CA ALA A 404 26.26 -10.44 67.53
C ALA A 404 26.65 -9.56 66.34
N LEU A 405 25.81 -9.49 65.31
CA LEU A 405 26.05 -8.79 64.05
C LEU A 405 25.00 -7.70 63.77
N ILE A 406 25.49 -6.52 63.41
CA ILE A 406 24.71 -5.41 62.86
C ILE A 406 25.38 -4.86 61.60
N VAL A 407 24.60 -4.63 60.53
CA VAL A 407 25.10 -4.11 59.26
C VAL A 407 24.42 -2.78 58.94
N PHE A 408 25.22 -1.78 58.58
CA PHE A 408 24.77 -0.46 58.15
C PHE A 408 25.05 -0.22 56.66
N ASN A 409 24.24 0.62 56.00
CA ASN A 409 24.50 1.09 54.64
C ASN A 409 25.42 2.33 54.63
N ALA A 410 25.82 2.79 53.44
CA ALA A 410 26.68 3.97 53.26
C ALA A 410 26.10 5.29 53.83
N VAL A 411 24.78 5.35 54.07
CA VAL A 411 24.06 6.48 54.68
C VAL A 411 23.91 6.29 56.21
N GLY A 412 24.49 5.21 56.76
CA GLY A 412 24.44 4.89 58.18
C GLY A 412 23.08 4.38 58.67
N GLN A 413 22.21 3.86 57.80
CA GLN A 413 20.97 3.18 58.21
C GLN A 413 21.22 1.68 58.41
N THR A 414 20.56 1.08 59.40
CA THR A 414 20.62 -0.36 59.66
C THR A 414 19.95 -1.14 58.53
N VAL A 415 20.69 -2.08 57.96
CA VAL A 415 20.26 -2.97 56.85
C VAL A 415 19.78 -4.30 57.38
N THR A 416 20.49 -4.86 58.36
CA THR A 416 20.12 -6.12 59.03
C THR A 416 20.81 -6.22 60.39
N VAL A 417 20.18 -6.97 61.29
CA VAL A 417 20.72 -7.40 62.58
C VAL A 417 20.44 -8.89 62.74
N ASN A 418 21.35 -9.64 63.34
CA ASN A 418 21.10 -11.04 63.65
C ASN A 418 20.50 -11.26 65.04
N ARG A 419 20.06 -12.48 65.29
CA ARG A 419 19.50 -12.93 66.57
C ARG A 419 20.45 -12.68 67.75
N ALA A 420 21.73 -13.01 67.64
CA ALA A 420 22.70 -12.77 68.70
C ALA A 420 22.85 -11.28 69.06
N TYR A 421 22.74 -10.36 68.10
CA TYR A 421 22.72 -8.92 68.39
C TYR A 421 21.44 -8.48 69.12
N ARG A 422 20.29 -9.05 68.75
CA ARG A 422 19.02 -8.83 69.46
C ARG A 422 19.03 -9.42 70.87
N GLU A 423 19.75 -10.52 71.10
CA GLU A 423 19.91 -11.16 72.42
C GLU A 423 20.95 -10.44 73.30
N LEU A 424 21.94 -9.75 72.71
CA LEU A 424 22.95 -8.95 73.41
C LEU A 424 22.39 -7.63 73.99
N ARG A 425 21.19 -7.21 73.59
CA ARG A 425 20.58 -5.92 73.95
C ARG A 425 19.21 -6.11 74.59
N THR A 426 18.84 -5.16 75.45
CA THR A 426 17.49 -5.08 76.04
C THR A 426 16.56 -4.14 75.26
N THR A 427 17.13 -3.28 74.42
CA THR A 427 16.44 -2.28 73.58
C THR A 427 16.30 -2.76 72.13
N ASP A 428 15.30 -2.22 71.42
CA ASP A 428 15.11 -2.47 69.99
C ASP A 428 16.35 -2.06 69.17
N PRO A 429 16.66 -2.79 68.08
CA PRO A 429 17.83 -2.49 67.26
C PRO A 429 17.72 -1.09 66.64
N PRO A 430 18.80 -0.28 66.70
CA PRO A 430 18.78 1.11 66.25
C PRO A 430 18.52 1.21 64.74
N GLU A 431 17.82 2.25 64.29
CA GLU A 431 17.60 2.47 62.86
C GLU A 431 18.85 3.04 62.15
N ARG A 432 19.73 3.71 62.91
CA ARG A 432 20.92 4.41 62.37
C ARG A 432 22.16 4.27 63.26
N VAL A 433 23.35 4.36 62.66
CA VAL A 433 24.65 4.38 63.35
C VAL A 433 24.69 5.42 64.47
N ALA A 434 24.21 6.64 64.23
CA ALA A 434 24.21 7.71 65.24
C ALA A 434 23.21 7.48 66.40
N GLU A 435 22.23 6.58 66.23
CA GLU A 435 21.40 6.10 67.33
C GLU A 435 22.08 4.95 68.06
N ALA A 436 22.66 4.01 67.32
CA ALA A 436 23.45 2.91 67.84
C ALA A 436 24.56 3.42 68.78
N LEU A 437 25.40 4.36 68.31
CA LEU A 437 26.45 4.96 69.12
C LEU A 437 25.94 5.60 70.42
N ARG A 438 24.78 6.28 70.39
CA ARG A 438 24.17 6.87 71.60
C ARG A 438 23.64 5.82 72.57
N GLN A 439 22.99 4.76 72.06
CA GLN A 439 22.56 3.60 72.87
C GLN A 439 23.78 2.93 73.52
N TRP A 440 24.89 2.79 72.77
CA TRP A 440 26.10 2.15 73.24
C TRP A 440 26.84 3.02 74.27
N GLN A 441 26.93 4.33 74.07
CA GLN A 441 27.43 5.29 75.06
C GLN A 441 26.63 5.24 76.38
N GLY A 442 25.30 5.11 76.30
CA GLY A 442 24.44 5.03 77.47
C GLY A 442 24.51 3.69 78.23
N GLU A 443 24.53 2.56 77.52
CA GLU A 443 24.45 1.23 78.13
C GLU A 443 25.81 0.61 78.49
N TRP A 444 26.90 0.94 77.79
CA TRP A 444 28.19 0.22 77.87
C TRP A 444 29.31 0.97 78.60
N ASN A 445 29.00 2.13 79.17
CA ASN A 445 29.91 2.99 79.95
C ASN A 445 31.10 3.55 79.12
N GLU A 446 31.85 4.52 79.66
CA GLU A 446 32.98 5.17 78.95
C GLU A 446 34.25 4.28 78.88
N ALA A 447 34.11 3.11 78.24
CA ALA A 447 35.20 2.18 78.00
C ALA A 447 36.24 2.72 77.00
N PRO A 448 37.56 2.52 77.23
CA PRO A 448 38.60 2.84 76.27
C PRO A 448 38.55 1.89 75.06
N GLY A 449 37.68 2.22 74.11
CA GLY A 449 37.40 1.44 72.90
C GLY A 449 36.17 1.91 72.12
N LEU A 450 35.22 2.60 72.77
CA LEU A 450 34.01 3.10 72.11
C LEU A 450 34.29 4.22 71.10
N SER A 451 35.23 5.12 71.40
CA SER A 451 35.69 6.16 70.47
C SER A 451 36.46 5.60 69.27
N GLN A 452 37.16 4.48 69.45
CA GLN A 452 37.81 3.75 68.36
C GLN A 452 36.77 3.09 67.44
N LEU A 453 35.72 2.49 68.02
CA LEU A 453 34.58 1.94 67.29
C LEU A 453 33.80 3.01 66.50
N GLU A 454 33.54 4.17 67.10
CA GLU A 454 32.94 5.32 66.43
C GLU A 454 33.77 5.79 65.23
N THR A 455 35.09 5.89 65.41
CA THR A 455 36.03 6.25 64.33
C THR A 455 36.02 5.20 63.22
N ALA A 456 36.03 3.91 63.56
CA ALA A 456 35.96 2.80 62.59
C ALA A 456 34.66 2.87 61.76
N LEU A 457 33.51 3.06 62.41
CA LEU A 457 32.21 3.15 61.75
C LEU A 457 32.04 4.41 60.88
N THR A 458 32.78 5.50 61.14
CA THR A 458 32.69 6.76 60.40
C THR A 458 33.77 7.01 59.34
N ARG A 459 34.94 6.33 59.40
CA ARG A 459 36.14 6.52 58.53
C ARG A 459 35.91 6.64 57.00
N ALA A 460 34.79 6.17 56.46
CA ALA A 460 34.44 6.13 55.02
C ALA A 460 35.31 5.24 54.09
N ASP A 461 36.56 4.91 54.44
CA ASP A 461 37.43 3.98 53.68
C ASP A 461 36.76 2.61 53.38
N GLU A 462 36.99 2.08 52.19
CA GLU A 462 36.30 0.90 51.62
C GLU A 462 37.03 -0.42 51.87
N ALA A 463 38.33 -0.40 52.20
CA ALA A 463 39.15 -1.60 52.35
C ALA A 463 39.86 -1.65 53.72
N GLY A 464 39.23 -2.32 54.68
CA GLY A 464 39.84 -2.53 55.99
C GLY A 464 38.97 -3.35 56.95
N GLN A 465 39.66 -3.91 57.96
CA GLN A 465 39.06 -4.51 59.13
C GLN A 465 39.63 -3.80 60.35
N ASP A 466 38.81 -2.99 61.01
CA ASP A 466 39.15 -2.42 62.32
C ASP A 466 38.70 -3.38 63.40
N GLN A 467 39.46 -3.48 64.49
CA GLN A 467 39.10 -4.30 65.64
C GLN A 467 39.53 -3.65 66.93
N GLY A 468 38.85 -4.00 68.01
CA GLY A 468 39.14 -3.49 69.34
C GLY A 468 38.34 -4.20 70.41
N VAL A 469 38.36 -3.63 71.62
CA VAL A 469 37.74 -4.22 72.80
C VAL A 469 36.92 -3.16 73.53
N ILE A 470 35.78 -3.56 74.07
CA ILE A 470 34.89 -2.74 74.91
C ILE A 470 34.33 -3.59 76.05
N PHE A 471 33.78 -2.95 77.07
CA PHE A 471 32.95 -3.63 78.07
C PHE A 471 31.51 -3.70 77.54
N GLY A 472 30.87 -4.87 77.70
CA GLY A 472 29.47 -5.09 77.30
C GLY A 472 28.46 -4.57 78.34
N PRO A 473 27.15 -4.82 78.13
CA PRO A 473 26.13 -4.41 79.07
C PRO A 473 26.09 -5.36 80.27
N GLY A 474 25.94 -4.83 81.48
CA GLY A 474 25.74 -5.65 82.69
C GLY A 474 26.86 -6.69 82.91
N GLU A 475 26.48 -7.97 83.02
CA GLU A 475 27.42 -9.09 83.27
C GLU A 475 28.08 -9.67 82.00
N SER A 476 27.84 -9.12 80.80
CA SER A 476 28.41 -9.65 79.54
C SER A 476 29.94 -9.57 79.43
N GLY A 477 30.60 -8.92 80.37
CA GLY A 477 32.07 -8.88 80.46
C GLY A 477 32.72 -8.09 79.32
N VAL A 478 33.85 -8.60 78.84
CA VAL A 478 34.66 -7.95 77.81
C VAL A 478 34.26 -8.47 76.42
N LEU A 479 33.85 -7.56 75.53
CA LEU A 479 33.49 -7.86 74.15
C LEU A 479 34.62 -7.43 73.20
N HIS A 480 35.06 -8.34 72.36
CA HIS A 480 35.85 -8.02 71.17
C HIS A 480 34.91 -7.53 70.06
N TRP A 481 35.22 -6.41 69.43
CA TRP A 481 34.46 -5.88 68.30
C TRP A 481 35.31 -5.86 67.03
N VAL A 482 34.65 -6.07 65.90
CA VAL A 482 35.25 -6.02 64.55
C VAL A 482 34.34 -5.23 63.63
N VAL A 483 34.86 -4.19 62.98
CA VAL A 483 34.21 -3.48 61.88
C VAL A 483 34.86 -3.90 60.56
N THR A 484 34.08 -4.51 59.68
CA THR A 484 34.49 -4.94 58.35
C THR A 484 33.74 -4.12 57.30
N ALA A 485 34.47 -3.52 56.36
CA ALA A 485 33.89 -2.88 55.19
C ALA A 485 33.30 -3.93 54.22
N LEU A 486 32.13 -3.65 53.68
CA LEU A 486 31.40 -4.50 52.73
C LEU A 486 31.10 -3.74 51.43
N PRO A 487 30.96 -4.43 50.28
CA PRO A 487 30.71 -3.80 48.98
C PRO A 487 29.51 -2.83 48.97
N GLY A 488 29.71 -1.69 48.31
CA GLY A 488 28.70 -0.61 48.22
C GLY A 488 28.65 0.28 49.48
N GLY A 489 29.80 0.56 50.10
CA GLY A 489 29.92 1.40 51.28
C GLY A 489 29.20 0.88 52.53
N LYS A 490 28.87 -0.42 52.57
CA LYS A 490 28.21 -1.05 53.72
C LYS A 490 29.25 -1.34 54.81
N ARG A 491 28.83 -1.35 56.07
CA ARG A 491 29.72 -1.62 57.20
C ARG A 491 29.09 -2.64 58.13
N MET A 492 29.77 -3.75 58.34
CA MET A 492 29.37 -4.83 59.23
C MET A 492 30.14 -4.70 60.53
N LEU A 493 29.43 -4.67 61.65
CA LEU A 493 29.98 -4.70 62.98
C LEU A 493 29.59 -6.01 63.66
N GLN A 494 30.60 -6.70 64.17
CA GLN A 494 30.51 -7.95 64.90
C GLN A 494 30.97 -7.73 66.35
N PHE A 495 30.24 -8.28 67.31
CA PHE A 495 30.66 -8.40 68.71
C PHE A 495 30.77 -9.87 69.09
N ALA A 496 31.87 -10.24 69.73
CA ALA A 496 32.11 -11.57 70.28
C ALA A 496 32.53 -11.44 71.75
N ALA A 497 32.04 -12.34 72.61
CA ALA A 497 32.53 -12.40 73.99
C ALA A 497 34.00 -12.84 74.00
N THR A 498 34.86 -12.06 74.66
CA THR A 498 36.25 -12.46 74.89
C THR A 498 36.24 -13.49 76.01
N ALA A 499 36.31 -14.77 75.64
CA ALA A 499 36.48 -15.85 76.60
C ALA A 499 37.71 -15.56 77.47
N ALA A 500 37.51 -15.51 78.79
CA ALA A 500 38.61 -15.32 79.72
C ALA A 500 39.63 -16.45 79.51
N ALA A 501 40.87 -16.10 79.16
CA ALA A 501 41.90 -17.07 78.86
C ALA A 501 42.15 -17.98 80.08
N SER A 502 41.72 -19.24 79.98
CA SER A 502 41.97 -20.25 81.01
C SER A 502 43.47 -20.51 81.07
N SER A 503 44.06 -20.10 82.20
CA SER A 503 45.43 -20.31 82.69
C SER A 503 46.32 -21.29 81.91
N ALA A 504 47.50 -20.80 81.53
CA ALA A 504 48.60 -21.64 81.08
C ALA A 504 49.12 -22.56 82.22
N THR A 505 49.20 -23.85 81.90
CA THR A 505 50.08 -24.86 82.53
C THR A 505 50.35 -25.85 81.40
N GLY A 506 51.56 -26.00 80.86
CA GLY A 506 52.76 -26.44 81.57
C GLY A 506 53.01 -27.90 81.17
N GLY A 507 53.81 -28.13 80.12
CA GLY A 507 54.10 -29.44 79.56
C GLY A 507 55.20 -29.32 78.51
N GLU A 508 56.35 -29.95 78.79
CA GLU A 508 57.59 -29.81 78.01
C GLU A 508 57.59 -30.67 76.74
N ALA A 509 58.59 -30.45 75.89
CA ALA A 509 58.75 -31.09 74.60
C ALA A 509 59.13 -32.58 74.71
N GLU A 510 58.77 -33.36 73.69
CA GLU A 510 59.64 -34.43 73.21
C GLU A 510 59.56 -34.57 71.68
N THR A 511 60.70 -34.93 71.08
CA THR A 511 60.98 -34.90 69.65
C THR A 511 61.14 -36.30 69.08
N GLU A 512 60.50 -36.61 67.95
CA GLU A 512 60.86 -37.71 67.03
C GLU A 512 59.98 -37.59 65.76
N ASP A 513 60.30 -38.21 64.62
CA ASP A 513 61.49 -38.08 63.76
C ASP A 513 61.02 -38.36 62.30
N ALA A 514 61.89 -38.06 61.32
CA ALA A 514 61.93 -38.53 59.93
C ALA A 514 60.78 -39.36 59.34
N GLY A 515 60.43 -39.05 58.08
CA GLY A 515 60.44 -40.14 57.08
C GLY A 515 59.50 -40.08 55.88
N ASN A 516 60.03 -39.50 54.80
CA ASN A 516 60.04 -40.09 53.45
C ASN A 516 58.89 -39.78 52.47
N ALA A 517 59.27 -39.75 51.19
CA ALA A 517 58.45 -39.45 50.02
C ALA A 517 58.27 -40.70 49.13
N ALA A 518 57.22 -40.73 48.30
CA ALA A 518 57.28 -41.14 46.88
C ALA A 518 55.89 -41.23 46.21
N THR A 519 55.71 -40.40 45.18
CA THR A 519 55.35 -40.80 43.80
C THR A 519 54.34 -41.94 43.54
N VAL A 520 53.18 -41.60 42.94
CA VAL A 520 52.68 -42.14 41.65
C VAL A 520 51.88 -41.02 40.96
N GLY A 521 51.89 -40.91 39.64
CA GLY A 521 51.11 -39.91 38.90
C GLY A 521 50.52 -40.42 37.58
N ALA A 522 49.67 -39.56 36.98
CA ALA A 522 49.18 -39.53 35.59
C ALA A 522 48.41 -40.75 35.03
N GLU A 523 47.22 -40.50 34.46
CA GLU A 523 47.06 -40.44 32.98
C GLU A 523 45.67 -39.96 32.49
N ALA A 524 45.66 -39.46 31.24
CA ALA A 524 44.55 -39.25 30.29
C ALA A 524 43.34 -38.32 30.66
N GLY A 525 42.81 -37.49 29.76
CA GLY A 525 43.24 -37.19 28.38
C GLY A 525 42.09 -36.76 27.46
N GLU A 526 41.89 -35.46 27.24
CA GLU A 526 40.78 -34.89 26.47
C GLU A 526 41.27 -34.04 25.27
N LYS A 527 40.97 -34.45 24.01
CA LYS A 527 40.92 -33.58 22.82
C LYS A 527 40.10 -34.20 21.68
N ILE A 528 39.08 -33.50 21.18
CA ILE A 528 38.53 -33.67 19.82
C ILE A 528 38.41 -32.30 19.14
N LYS A 529 38.77 -32.24 17.84
CA LYS A 529 38.76 -31.04 16.98
C LYS A 529 37.50 -31.00 16.08
N PRO A 530 37.10 -29.82 15.55
CA PRO A 530 35.91 -29.68 14.72
C PRO A 530 36.14 -30.08 13.25
N ALA A 531 35.05 -30.43 12.56
CA ALA A 531 35.02 -30.83 11.16
C ALA A 531 35.02 -29.64 10.18
N ARG A 532 35.45 -29.90 8.94
CA ARG A 532 35.64 -28.91 7.86
C ARG A 532 34.49 -28.98 6.84
N GLN A 533 34.21 -27.84 6.21
CA GLN A 533 33.32 -27.72 5.05
C GLN A 533 33.80 -28.53 3.83
N ARG A 534 32.84 -28.99 3.03
CA ARG A 534 32.88 -28.97 1.57
C ARG A 534 31.49 -28.65 1.04
#